data_AF-A0A1E5E4G7-F1
#
_entry.id   AF-A0A1E5E4G7-F1
#
_cell.length_a   1.000
_cell.length_b   1.000
_cell.length_c   1.000
_cell.angle_alpha   90.00
_cell.angle_beta   90.00
_cell.angle_gamma   90.00
#
_symmetry.space_group_name_H-M   'P 1'
#
loop_
_entity.id
_entity.type
_entity.pdbx_description
1 polymer ?
#
loop_
_entity_poly.entity_id
_entity_poly.type
_entity_poly.pdbx_seq_one_letter_code
_entity_poly.pdbx_strand_id
1 'polypeptide(L)'
;MSKLTEKVEGLYIQLHGLNVAVIAHYAGGKNILTFSPEYLAMPTSLRPVFTLRQLLDKDYLHKVQVRTEKIPPVLSNLLPGVAFAPALYKFRAFH
;
A
#
# COMPACT_ATOMS: atom_id res chain seq x y z
N MET A 1 -33.26 -6.19 -1.90
CA MET A 1 -32.08 -5.37 -1.54
C MET A 1 -30.98 -5.68 -2.53
N SER A 2 -30.57 -4.72 -3.36
CA SER A 2 -29.45 -4.91 -4.28
C SER A 2 -28.16 -5.03 -3.47
N LYS A 3 -27.43 -6.13 -3.68
CA LYS A 3 -26.12 -6.32 -3.06
C LYS A 3 -25.15 -5.37 -3.79
N LEU A 4 -24.73 -4.30 -3.12
CA LEU A 4 -23.65 -3.43 -3.60
C LEU A 4 -22.36 -4.27 -3.64
N THR A 5 -22.04 -4.81 -4.80
CA THR A 5 -20.76 -5.47 -5.07
C THR A 5 -19.75 -4.43 -5.48
N GLU A 6 -18.71 -4.25 -4.67
CA GLU A 6 -17.57 -3.41 -4.97
C GLU A 6 -16.39 -4.27 -5.43
N LYS A 7 -15.76 -3.92 -6.55
CA LYS A 7 -14.52 -4.56 -7.00
C LYS A 7 -13.38 -4.06 -6.11
N VAL A 8 -12.66 -4.99 -5.50
CA VAL A 8 -11.49 -4.72 -4.66
C VAL A 8 -10.30 -5.48 -5.22
N GLU A 9 -9.21 -4.77 -5.47
CA GLU A 9 -7.93 -5.34 -5.92
C GLU A 9 -6.90 -5.16 -4.81
N GLY A 10 -6.11 -6.19 -4.52
CA GLY A 10 -5.13 -6.19 -3.42
C GLY A 10 -3.74 -6.50 -3.93
N LEU A 11 -2.74 -5.78 -3.43
CA LEU A 11 -1.32 -6.08 -3.61
C LEU A 11 -0.69 -6.32 -2.24
N TYR A 12 -0.03 -7.47 -2.10
CA TYR A 12 0.82 -7.73 -0.94
C TYR A 12 2.19 -7.07 -1.16
N ILE A 13 2.77 -6.58 -0.07
CA ILE A 13 4.07 -5.92 -0.07
C ILE A 13 5.01 -6.78 0.76
N GLN A 14 6.13 -7.14 0.15
CA GLN A 14 7.21 -7.87 0.79
C GLN A 14 8.47 -7.02 0.88
N LEU A 15 9.16 -7.12 2.02
CA LEU A 15 10.51 -6.59 2.20
C LEU A 15 11.42 -7.73 2.64
N HIS A 16 12.48 -7.99 1.88
CA HIS A 16 13.42 -9.10 2.15
C HIS A 16 12.72 -10.46 2.31
N GLY A 17 11.67 -10.72 1.54
CA GLY A 17 10.86 -11.95 1.62
C GLY A 17 9.87 -12.01 2.79
N LEU A 18 9.82 -10.98 3.64
CA LEU A 18 8.84 -10.88 4.72
C LEU A 18 7.60 -10.12 4.23
N ASN A 19 6.41 -10.69 4.47
CA ASN A 19 5.15 -10.00 4.24
C ASN A 19 5.00 -8.85 5.24
N VAL A 20 5.05 -7.61 4.79
CA VAL A 20 5.01 -6.43 5.67
C VAL A 20 3.67 -5.73 5.66
N ALA A 21 3.00 -5.67 4.50
CA ALA A 21 1.79 -4.87 4.33
C ALA A 21 0.94 -5.34 3.16
N VAL A 22 -0.30 -4.88 3.11
CA VAL A 22 -1.20 -5.01 1.96
C VAL A 22 -1.74 -3.63 1.61
N ILE A 23 -1.79 -3.32 0.32
CA ILE A 23 -2.57 -2.20 -0.20
C ILE A 23 -3.77 -2.74 -0.97
N ALA A 24 -4.97 -2.29 -0.58
CA ALA A 24 -6.21 -2.57 -1.28
C ALA A 24 -6.68 -1.32 -2.04
N HIS A 25 -6.97 -1.49 -3.33
CA HIS A 25 -7.62 -0.51 -4.17
C HIS A 25 -9.09 -0.88 -4.35
N TYR A 26 -9.96 0.06 -4.00
CA TYR A 26 -11.40 -0.04 -4.15
C TYR A 26 -11.84 0.73 -5.38
N ALA A 27 -12.83 0.20 -6.11
CA ALA A 27 -13.37 0.83 -7.33
C ALA A 27 -13.80 2.29 -7.13
N GLY A 28 -14.21 2.69 -5.91
CA GLY A 28 -14.48 4.08 -5.53
C GLY A 28 -13.25 4.98 -5.41
N GLY A 29 -12.08 4.58 -5.91
CA GLY A 29 -10.84 5.36 -5.87
C GLY A 29 -10.16 5.37 -4.50
N LYS A 30 -10.64 4.58 -3.54
CA LYS A 30 -10.08 4.51 -2.19
C LYS A 30 -8.93 3.50 -2.15
N ASN A 31 -7.77 3.95 -1.69
CA ASN A 31 -6.62 3.10 -1.39
C ASN A 31 -6.48 2.95 0.12
N ILE A 32 -6.36 1.72 0.58
CA ILE A 32 -6.19 1.39 2.00
C ILE A 32 -4.89 0.60 2.15
N LEU A 33 -3.94 1.14 2.91
CA LEU A 33 -2.70 0.45 3.27
C LEU A 33 -2.78 0.02 4.75
N THR A 34 -2.54 -1.27 4.97
CA THR A 34 -2.48 -1.89 6.30
C THR A 34 -1.24 -2.76 6.44
N PHE A 35 -0.78 -2.94 7.67
CA PHE A 35 0.41 -3.74 7.97
C PHE A 35 0.03 -5.15 8.43
N SER A 36 0.87 -6.13 8.09
CA SER A 36 0.68 -7.52 8.51
C SER A 36 0.74 -7.65 10.03
N PRO A 37 -0.16 -8.41 10.66
CA PRO A 37 -0.08 -8.69 12.09
C PRO A 37 1.23 -9.37 12.48
N GLU A 38 1.75 -10.29 11.66
CA GLU A 38 3.03 -10.95 11.92
C GLU A 38 4.18 -9.94 11.96
N TYR A 39 4.20 -9.01 10.99
CA TYR A 39 5.17 -7.92 10.95
C TYR A 39 5.07 -6.98 12.16
N LEU A 40 3.85 -6.65 12.61
CA LEU A 40 3.61 -5.82 13.79
C LEU A 40 3.98 -6.52 15.11
N ALA A 41 3.99 -7.85 15.14
CA ALA A 41 4.38 -8.64 16.30
C ALA A 41 5.92 -8.81 16.43
N MET A 42 6.69 -8.54 15.37
CA MET A 42 8.15 -8.70 15.38
C MET A 42 8.82 -7.76 16.41
N PRO A 43 9.87 -8.20 17.13
CA PRO A 43 10.68 -7.30 17.95
C PRO A 43 11.22 -6.12 17.12
N THR A 44 11.22 -4.92 17.68
CA THR A 44 11.66 -3.69 16.98
C THR A 44 13.09 -3.81 16.42
N SER A 45 13.97 -4.57 17.08
CA SER A 45 15.35 -4.83 16.63
C SER A 45 15.45 -5.70 15.39
N LEU A 46 14.43 -6.52 15.10
CA LEU A 46 14.40 -7.45 13.97
C LEU A 46 13.42 -7.02 12.88
N ARG A 47 12.54 -6.07 13.19
CA ARG A 47 11.51 -5.58 12.28
C ARG A 47 12.16 -4.70 11.20
N PRO A 48 12.02 -5.04 9.90
CA PRO A 48 12.51 -4.17 8.82
C PRO A 48 11.87 -2.77 8.89
N VAL A 49 12.62 -1.75 8.48
CA VAL A 49 12.09 -0.39 8.40
C VAL A 49 11.38 -0.19 7.06
N PHE A 50 10.05 -0.12 7.08
CA PHE A 50 9.24 0.12 5.89
C PHE A 50 9.30 1.59 5.44
N THR A 51 9.32 2.53 6.38
CA THR A 51 9.55 3.95 6.12
C THR A 51 10.18 4.63 7.33
N LEU A 52 11.07 5.59 7.12
CA LEU A 52 11.67 6.36 8.23
C LEU A 52 10.64 7.07 9.10
N ARG A 53 9.46 7.40 8.55
CA ARG A 53 8.36 8.00 9.31
C ARG A 53 7.89 7.11 10.48
N GLN A 54 8.03 5.79 10.36
CA GLN A 54 7.66 4.84 11.42
C GLN A 54 8.55 4.96 12.66
N LEU A 55 9.76 5.52 12.53
CA LEU A 55 10.67 5.76 13.65
C LEU A 55 10.30 7.02 14.44
N LEU A 56 9.64 7.97 13.77
CA LEU A 56 9.21 9.25 14.34
C LEU A 56 7.79 9.15 14.93
N ASP A 57 6.90 8.39 14.30
CA ASP A 57 5.52 8.18 14.72
C ASP A 57 5.32 6.71 15.10
N LYS A 58 5.31 6.43 16.41
CA LYS A 58 5.20 5.08 16.97
C LYS A 58 3.90 4.38 16.59
N ASP A 59 2.85 5.13 16.26
CA ASP A 59 1.55 4.59 15.88
C ASP A 59 1.40 4.43 14.36
N TYR A 60 2.38 4.86 13.57
CA TYR A 60 2.29 4.87 12.12
C TYR A 60 1.93 3.50 11.53
N LEU A 61 2.48 2.43 12.10
CA LEU A 61 2.24 1.05 11.67
C LEU A 61 0.90 0.49 12.19
N HIS A 62 0.34 1.07 13.25
CA HIS A 62 -0.93 0.64 13.85
C HIS A 62 -2.13 1.38 13.25
N LYS A 63 -1.90 2.46 12.50
CA LYS A 63 -2.94 3.25 11.84
C LYS A 63 -3.19 2.74 10.43
N VAL A 64 -4.45 2.40 10.15
CA VAL A 64 -4.91 2.14 8.78
C VAL A 64 -4.78 3.41 7.95
N GLN A 65 -4.04 3.36 6.85
CA GLN A 65 -3.82 4.52 6.00
C GLN A 65 -4.81 4.52 4.86
N VAL A 66 -5.79 5.42 4.96
CA VAL A 66 -6.84 5.59 3.94
C VAL A 66 -6.52 6.83 3.10
N ARG A 67 -6.55 6.68 1.78
CA ARG A 67 -6.35 7.77 0.81
C ARG A 67 -7.36 7.66 -0.32
N THR A 68 -8.06 8.75 -0.63
CA THR A 68 -8.97 8.84 -1.78
C THR A 68 -8.22 9.40 -2.97
N GLU A 69 -8.33 8.75 -4.13
CA GLU A 69 -7.70 9.10 -5.42
C GLU A 69 -6.17 9.22 -5.39
N LYS A 70 -5.54 8.85 -4.28
CA LYS A 70 -4.10 8.97 -4.05
C LYS A 70 -3.57 7.67 -3.49
N ILE A 71 -2.37 7.33 -3.90
CA ILE A 71 -1.59 6.24 -3.32
C ILE A 71 -0.85 6.81 -2.09
N PRO A 72 -0.64 6.02 -1.01
CA PRO A 72 0.20 6.44 0.11
C PRO A 72 1.58 6.96 -0.33
N PRO A 73 2.11 8.05 0.27
CA PRO A 73 3.35 8.69 -0.18
C PRO A 73 4.54 7.74 -0.34
N VAL A 74 4.68 6.77 0.57
CA VAL A 74 5.74 5.76 0.54
C VAL A 74 5.71 4.92 -0.74
N LEU A 75 4.53 4.66 -1.31
CA LEU A 75 4.40 3.90 -2.55
C LEU A 75 4.43 4.81 -3.78
N SER A 76 3.85 6.01 -3.71
CA SER A 76 3.91 6.95 -4.84
C SER A 76 5.34 7.39 -5.16
N ASN A 77 6.21 7.46 -4.15
CA ASN A 77 7.64 7.78 -4.32
C ASN A 77 8.43 6.68 -5.04
N LEU A 78 7.89 5.45 -5.11
CA LEU A 78 8.50 4.33 -5.84
C LEU A 78 8.06 4.29 -7.29
N LEU A 79 7.04 5.08 -7.65
CA LEU A 79 6.63 5.20 -9.04
C LEU A 79 7.65 6.06 -9.78
N PRO A 80 7.99 5.71 -11.03
CA PRO A 80 8.79 6.58 -11.88
C PRO A 80 8.19 7.99 -11.90
N GLY A 81 9.03 9.01 -11.79
CA GLY A 81 8.60 10.39 -11.99
C GLY A 81 7.87 10.53 -13.33
N VAL A 82 6.97 11.52 -13.43
CA VAL A 82 6.02 11.80 -14.53
C VAL A 82 6.53 11.67 -15.99
N ALA A 83 7.83 11.54 -16.21
CA ALA A 83 8.45 11.26 -17.50
C ALA A 83 8.15 9.85 -18.08
N PHE A 84 7.79 8.86 -17.26
CA PHE A 84 7.49 7.48 -17.73
C PHE A 84 5.99 7.13 -17.75
N ALA A 85 5.11 8.10 -17.44
CA ALA A 85 3.67 7.89 -17.41
C ALA A 85 3.08 7.26 -18.70
N PRO A 86 3.51 7.62 -19.93
CA PRO A 86 2.87 7.09 -21.14
C PRO A 86 3.01 5.57 -21.32
N ALA A 87 4.06 4.95 -20.78
CA ALA A 87 4.30 3.51 -20.89
C ALA A 87 3.49 2.69 -19.87
N LEU A 88 3.26 3.24 -18.67
CA LEU A 88 2.47 2.60 -17.62
C LEU A 88 0.96 2.60 -17.92
N TYR A 89 0.44 3.61 -18.62
CA TYR A 89 -0.97 3.60 -19.08
C TYR A 89 -1.23 2.58 -20.19
N LYS A 90 -0.24 2.23 -21.02
CA LYS A 90 -0.40 1.23 -22.10
C LYS A 90 -0.59 -0.20 -21.59
N PHE A 91 -0.07 -0.54 -20.40
CA PHE A 91 -0.30 -1.85 -19.79
C PHE A 91 -1.71 -2.01 -19.17
N ARG A 92 -2.49 -0.93 -19.06
CA ARG A 92 -3.88 -0.97 -18.57
C ARG A 92 -4.93 -1.16 -19.68
N ALA A 93 -4.54 -1.23 -20.95
CA ALA A 93 -5.47 -1.30 -22.09
C ALA A 93 -5.58 -2.69 -22.76
N PHE A 94 -4.88 -3.70 -22.25
CA PHE A 94 -5.08 -5.09 -22.69
C PHE A 94 -5.39 -5.94 -21.46
N HIS A 95 -6.69 -6.11 -21.20
CA HIS A 95 -7.36 -7.34 -20.76
C HIS A 95 -8.86 -7.08 -20.65
#